data_AF-W7E7X1-F1
#
_entry.id   AF-W7E7X1-F1
#
_cell.length_a   1.000
_cell.length_b   1.000
_cell.length_c   1.000
_cell.angle_alpha   90.00
_cell.angle_beta   90.00
_cell.angle_gamma   90.00
#
_symmetry.space_group_name_H-M   'P 1'
#
loop_
_entity.id
_entity.type
_entity.pdbx_description
1 polymer ?
#
loop_
_entity_poly.entity_id
_entity_poly.type
_entity_poly.pdbx_seq_one_letter_code
_entity_poly.pdbx_strand_id
1 'polypeptide(L)'
;MSNVDAYHVDAVKHQGEDALQQQAIFPFLKLPRELRDHIYDYAFATQNHRCQRPIERRNLKYFQPSAAAILLITRHDYFLLNRQVAREALEVLFKHHTVYLSCGPFVLKTLFEKIEEPNGPGRQWLKWLKKIHLDWETLPNLRNYPPERDEARVDDYWEHDQVQVDVDYIRGAYYNAHYDEYDHEGQHYDDNLYDPPNMPLYPSFRHHTPSQPPNANDPFGLSTHYPFIDPNRDPAQEASAADISSKLDLLVSLEVTPLFTYLSSPSFTLTSITLPLAFISRESYHHRHLSRPGYALPVKIRYWIQVCVHALLMLVAPRALGCAGDSTSLQEVRVRYAPTDIWASMEPTDDLVRMVDEGVWFDAPDEGQEDERQGQGEAFRAVWEGMKARIPVEHRKELGKRWGLRASVSFVPWDGEIDNGRVGDELDVVFTREDSAR
;
A
#
# COMPACT_ATOMS: atom_id res chain seq x y z
N MET A 1 -13.70 -73.36 -56.91
CA MET A 1 -14.90 -73.22 -56.06
C MET A 1 -14.89 -71.81 -55.50
N SER A 2 -16.03 -71.10 -55.63
CA SER A 2 -16.37 -69.70 -55.27
C SER A 2 -15.53 -68.58 -55.94
N ASN A 3 -15.99 -67.99 -57.05
CA ASN A 3 -16.98 -66.88 -57.23
C ASN A 3 -16.37 -65.48 -56.92
N VAL A 4 -16.10 -64.60 -57.91
CA VAL A 4 -17.03 -63.72 -58.70
C VAL A 4 -17.64 -62.64 -57.79
N ASP A 5 -17.65 -61.32 -58.03
CA ASP A 5 -17.16 -60.43 -59.09
C ASP A 5 -17.20 -58.97 -58.55
N ALA A 6 -16.26 -58.16 -59.01
CA ALA A 6 -16.40 -56.83 -59.65
C ALA A 6 -17.45 -55.76 -59.21
N TYR A 7 -16.92 -54.51 -59.17
CA TYR A 7 -17.51 -53.18 -59.40
C TYR A 7 -18.56 -52.59 -58.41
N HIS A 8 -18.23 -51.42 -57.83
CA HIS A 8 -18.87 -50.14 -58.19
C HIS A 8 -18.16 -48.94 -57.54
N VAL A 9 -17.65 -48.02 -58.36
CA VAL A 9 -17.44 -46.63 -57.96
C VAL A 9 -18.81 -45.97 -58.11
N ASP A 10 -19.36 -45.42 -57.03
CA ASP A 10 -20.46 -44.47 -57.13
C ASP A 10 -20.31 -43.37 -56.08
N ALA A 11 -20.42 -42.15 -56.60
CA ALA A 11 -20.30 -40.92 -55.86
C ALA A 11 -21.45 -40.77 -54.85
N VAL A 12 -21.12 -40.57 -53.57
CA VAL A 12 -22.06 -40.00 -52.61
C VAL A 12 -21.70 -38.53 -52.40
N LYS A 13 -22.48 -37.72 -53.11
CA LYS A 13 -22.80 -36.30 -52.97
C LYS A 13 -22.29 -35.59 -51.69
N HIS A 14 -21.62 -34.46 -51.92
CA HIS A 14 -21.59 -33.32 -51.02
C HIS A 14 -23.00 -33.02 -50.47
N GLN A 15 -23.21 -33.24 -49.17
CA GLN A 15 -24.22 -32.55 -48.37
C GLN A 15 -23.69 -32.45 -46.94
N GLY A 16 -23.13 -31.29 -46.59
CA GLY A 16 -22.75 -30.99 -45.20
C GLY A 16 -21.47 -30.17 -44.97
N GLU A 17 -20.87 -29.57 -46.00
CA GLU A 17 -19.78 -28.57 -45.85
C GLU A 17 -20.29 -27.18 -45.38
N ASP A 18 -21.49 -27.11 -44.79
CA ASP A 18 -22.07 -25.89 -44.19
C ASP A 18 -22.14 -25.93 -42.66
N ALA A 19 -21.42 -26.87 -42.02
CA ALA A 19 -21.04 -26.67 -40.63
C ALA A 19 -19.71 -25.90 -40.61
N LEU A 20 -19.77 -24.60 -40.93
CA LEU A 20 -18.84 -23.63 -40.37
C LEU A 20 -18.65 -24.06 -38.91
N GLN A 21 -17.43 -24.46 -38.54
CA GLN A 21 -17.07 -24.75 -37.16
C GLN A 21 -17.63 -23.61 -36.33
N GLN A 22 -18.75 -23.83 -35.65
CA GLN A 22 -19.26 -22.89 -34.66
C GLN A 22 -18.13 -22.86 -33.66
N GLN A 23 -17.29 -21.81 -33.72
CA GLN A 23 -16.26 -21.57 -32.73
C GLN A 23 -16.95 -21.75 -31.40
N ALA A 24 -16.61 -22.82 -30.69
CA ALA A 24 -17.35 -23.25 -29.52
C ALA A 24 -17.34 -22.09 -28.53
N ILE A 25 -18.44 -21.33 -28.51
CA ILE A 25 -18.56 -20.16 -27.65
C ILE A 25 -18.36 -20.69 -26.23
N PHE A 26 -17.36 -20.13 -25.53
CA PHE A 26 -17.03 -20.52 -24.16
C PHE A 26 -18.32 -20.65 -23.36
N PRO A 27 -18.66 -21.83 -22.77
CA PRO A 27 -20.00 -22.12 -22.29
C PRO A 27 -20.55 -21.07 -21.32
N PHE A 28 -19.67 -20.47 -20.52
CA PHE A 28 -20.01 -19.38 -19.62
C PHE A 28 -20.54 -18.13 -20.34
N LEU A 29 -20.00 -17.78 -21.52
CA LEU A 29 -20.49 -16.65 -22.33
C LEU A 29 -21.86 -16.90 -22.97
N LYS A 30 -22.37 -18.13 -22.93
CA LYS A 30 -23.75 -18.44 -23.34
C LYS A 30 -24.78 -18.01 -22.29
N LEU A 31 -24.36 -17.81 -21.03
CA LEU A 31 -25.24 -17.28 -19.99
C LEU A 31 -25.64 -15.82 -20.32
N PRO A 32 -26.83 -15.35 -19.93
CA PRO A 32 -27.15 -13.92 -19.94
C PRO A 32 -26.13 -13.10 -19.13
N ARG A 33 -25.92 -11.84 -19.52
CA ARG A 33 -24.95 -10.94 -18.89
C ARG A 33 -25.20 -10.79 -17.39
N GLU A 34 -26.47 -10.69 -17.03
CA GLU A 34 -26.95 -10.51 -15.67
C GLU A 34 -26.54 -11.68 -14.76
N LEU A 35 -26.65 -12.92 -15.25
CA LEU A 35 -26.20 -14.10 -14.50
C LEU A 35 -24.69 -14.14 -14.33
N ARG A 36 -23.93 -13.69 -15.34
CA ARG A 36 -22.47 -13.60 -15.22
C ARG A 36 -22.06 -12.55 -14.20
N ASP A 37 -22.75 -11.40 -14.15
CA ASP A 37 -22.49 -10.34 -13.18
C ASP A 37 -22.69 -10.83 -11.74
N HIS A 38 -23.76 -11.58 -11.47
CA HIS A 38 -23.94 -12.22 -10.16
C HIS A 38 -22.80 -13.19 -9.79
N ILE A 39 -22.25 -13.92 -10.77
CA ILE A 39 -21.13 -14.84 -10.54
C ILE A 39 -19.85 -14.06 -10.25
N TYR A 40 -19.59 -12.98 -11.00
CA TYR A 40 -18.45 -12.09 -10.74
C TYR A 40 -18.56 -11.47 -9.34
N ASP A 41 -19.74 -10.93 -8.99
CA ASP A 41 -19.99 -10.31 -7.70
C ASP A 41 -19.74 -11.28 -6.54
N TYR A 42 -20.27 -12.49 -6.64
CA TYR A 42 -20.06 -13.51 -5.62
C TYR A 42 -18.58 -13.85 -5.46
N ALA A 43 -17.87 -14.09 -6.56
CA ALA A 43 -16.46 -14.48 -6.52
C ALA A 43 -15.56 -13.39 -5.93
N PHE A 44 -15.84 -12.11 -6.23
CA PHE A 44 -15.12 -11.00 -5.64
C PHE A 44 -15.45 -10.81 -4.16
N ALA A 45 -16.70 -11.03 -3.74
CA ALA A 45 -17.10 -10.92 -2.34
C ALA A 45 -16.46 -11.98 -1.42
N THR A 46 -16.14 -13.17 -1.95
CA THR A 46 -15.53 -14.27 -1.20
C THR A 46 -14.01 -14.15 -1.01
N GLN A 47 -13.37 -13.11 -1.55
CA GLN A 47 -11.91 -13.03 -1.49
C GLN A 47 -11.36 -12.74 -0.09
N ASN A 48 -10.35 -13.52 0.30
CA ASN A 48 -9.49 -13.20 1.43
C ASN A 48 -8.29 -12.38 0.93
N HIS A 49 -8.19 -11.13 1.39
CA HIS A 49 -7.20 -10.17 0.89
C HIS A 49 -5.78 -10.41 1.45
N ARG A 50 -5.62 -11.19 2.52
CA ARG A 50 -4.39 -11.25 3.32
C ARG A 50 -3.39 -12.36 2.93
N CYS A 51 -3.62 -13.02 1.79
CA CYS A 51 -2.68 -13.98 1.17
C CYS A 51 -2.21 -13.49 -0.22
N GLN A 52 -2.41 -12.21 -0.54
CA GLN A 52 -2.10 -11.67 -1.86
C GLN A 52 -0.66 -11.20 -1.92
N ARG A 53 0.16 -11.89 -2.72
CA ARG A 53 1.54 -11.49 -3.01
C ARG A 53 1.59 -10.02 -3.47
N PRO A 54 2.52 -9.20 -2.95
CA PRO A 54 2.61 -7.79 -3.28
C PRO A 54 2.79 -7.56 -4.78
N ILE A 55 2.35 -6.39 -5.24
CA ILE A 55 2.68 -5.87 -6.57
C ILE A 55 4.02 -5.16 -6.44
N GLU A 56 5.02 -5.72 -7.11
CA GLU A 56 6.41 -5.28 -7.02
C GLU A 56 6.82 -4.49 -8.28
N ARG A 57 7.88 -3.69 -8.19
CA ARG A 57 8.41 -2.91 -9.34
C ARG A 57 8.70 -3.79 -10.56
N ARG A 58 9.18 -5.03 -10.37
CA ARG A 58 9.44 -5.97 -11.49
C ARG A 58 8.19 -6.33 -12.28
N ASN A 59 7.01 -6.34 -11.65
CA ASN A 59 5.76 -6.60 -12.36
C ASN A 59 5.50 -5.50 -13.38
N LEU A 60 5.96 -4.27 -13.11
CA LEU A 60 5.79 -3.14 -14.02
C LEU A 60 6.69 -3.21 -15.25
N LYS A 61 7.85 -3.89 -15.22
CA LYS A 61 8.81 -3.89 -16.34
C LYS A 61 8.20 -4.35 -17.66
N TYR A 62 7.35 -5.38 -17.61
CA TYR A 62 6.68 -5.97 -18.76
C TYR A 62 5.16 -5.78 -18.72
N PHE A 63 4.66 -4.96 -17.81
CA PHE A 63 3.23 -4.70 -17.69
C PHE A 63 2.72 -3.96 -18.93
N GLN A 64 1.86 -4.62 -19.68
CA GLN A 64 1.07 -4.03 -20.76
C GLN A 64 -0.40 -3.96 -20.32
N PRO A 65 -1.01 -2.77 -20.29
CA PRO A 65 -2.33 -2.59 -19.73
C PRO A 65 -3.38 -3.35 -20.55
N SER A 66 -4.01 -4.33 -19.92
CA SER A 66 -5.17 -5.05 -20.46
C SER A 66 -6.05 -5.51 -19.30
N ALA A 67 -7.32 -5.80 -19.56
CA ALA A 67 -8.21 -6.26 -18.49
C ALA A 67 -7.70 -7.54 -17.81
N ALA A 68 -7.14 -8.46 -18.60
CA ALA A 68 -6.50 -9.67 -18.09
C ALA A 68 -5.24 -9.37 -17.26
N ALA A 69 -4.37 -8.46 -17.71
CA ALA A 69 -3.16 -8.10 -16.96
C ALA A 69 -3.49 -7.40 -15.64
N ILE A 70 -4.54 -6.55 -15.62
CA ILE A 70 -5.01 -5.89 -14.40
C ILE A 70 -5.60 -6.92 -13.44
N LEU A 71 -6.47 -7.82 -13.90
CA LEU A 71 -7.01 -8.88 -13.05
C LEU A 71 -5.90 -9.81 -12.53
N LEU A 72 -4.89 -10.12 -13.33
CA LEU A 72 -3.73 -10.91 -12.91
C LEU A 72 -2.92 -10.21 -11.81
N ILE A 73 -2.65 -8.91 -11.97
CA ILE A 73 -1.85 -8.15 -11.00
C ILE A 73 -2.61 -7.93 -9.68
N THR A 74 -3.94 -7.83 -9.75
CA THR A 74 -4.82 -7.79 -8.57
C THR A 74 -5.30 -9.18 -8.13
N ARG A 75 -4.65 -10.25 -8.61
CA ARG A 75 -4.81 -11.65 -8.14
C ARG A 75 -6.20 -12.28 -8.35
N HIS A 76 -6.85 -11.98 -9.47
CA HIS A 76 -8.10 -12.62 -9.92
C HIS A 76 -7.86 -13.55 -11.11
N ASP A 77 -6.91 -14.47 -10.96
CA ASP A 77 -6.42 -15.36 -12.00
C ASP A 77 -7.52 -16.26 -12.60
N TYR A 78 -8.55 -16.55 -11.80
CA TYR A 78 -9.70 -17.37 -12.18
C TYR A 78 -10.59 -16.75 -13.28
N PHE A 79 -10.47 -15.45 -13.56
CA PHE A 79 -11.21 -14.79 -14.66
C PHE A 79 -10.39 -14.60 -15.95
N LEU A 80 -9.18 -15.18 -16.02
CA LEU A 80 -8.28 -15.02 -17.17
C LEU A 80 -8.55 -16.00 -18.33
N LEU A 81 -9.61 -16.81 -18.22
CA LEU A 81 -9.94 -17.85 -19.21
C LEU A 81 -10.36 -17.28 -20.58
N ASN A 82 -10.90 -16.06 -20.62
CA ASN A 82 -11.38 -15.43 -21.85
C ASN A 82 -11.30 -13.90 -21.76
N ARG A 83 -10.96 -13.24 -22.88
CA ARG A 83 -10.83 -11.76 -22.93
C ARG A 83 -12.11 -11.01 -22.60
N GLN A 84 -13.26 -11.50 -23.05
CA GLN A 84 -14.56 -10.90 -22.74
C GLN A 84 -14.88 -11.06 -21.26
N VAL A 85 -14.68 -12.25 -20.70
CA VAL A 85 -14.84 -12.52 -19.25
C VAL A 85 -13.95 -11.59 -18.43
N ALA A 86 -12.68 -11.45 -18.79
CA ALA A 86 -11.76 -10.55 -18.09
C ALA A 86 -12.22 -9.08 -18.13
N ARG A 87 -12.71 -8.59 -19.28
CA ARG A 87 -13.23 -7.22 -19.40
C ARG A 87 -14.48 -7.01 -18.54
N GLU A 88 -15.40 -7.96 -18.62
CA GLU A 88 -16.66 -7.97 -17.89
C GLU A 88 -16.44 -8.03 -16.37
N ALA A 89 -15.54 -8.91 -15.92
CA ALA A 89 -15.17 -9.05 -14.51
C ALA A 89 -14.42 -7.84 -13.99
N LEU A 90 -13.51 -7.24 -14.78
CA LEU A 90 -12.82 -6.01 -14.38
C LEU A 90 -13.81 -4.85 -14.16
N GLU A 91 -14.82 -4.74 -15.03
CA GLU A 91 -15.87 -3.72 -14.86
C GLU A 91 -16.62 -3.91 -13.54
N VAL A 92 -17.00 -5.13 -13.21
CA VAL A 92 -17.68 -5.46 -11.94
C VAL A 92 -16.78 -5.18 -10.74
N LEU A 93 -15.53 -5.66 -10.77
CA LEU A 93 -14.53 -5.43 -9.73
C LEU A 93 -14.38 -3.93 -9.41
N PHE A 94 -14.14 -3.13 -10.43
CA PHE A 94 -13.84 -1.70 -10.25
C PHE A 94 -15.06 -0.90 -9.80
N LYS A 95 -16.26 -1.22 -10.31
CA LYS A 95 -17.50 -0.50 -10.00
C LYS A 95 -18.09 -0.87 -8.63
N HIS A 96 -18.04 -2.13 -8.25
CA HIS A 96 -18.85 -2.67 -7.15
C HIS A 96 -18.02 -3.14 -5.94
N HIS A 97 -16.74 -3.48 -6.14
CA HIS A 97 -15.90 -4.08 -5.11
C HIS A 97 -14.75 -3.15 -4.69
N THR A 98 -14.12 -3.50 -3.58
CA THR A 98 -12.92 -2.81 -3.09
C THR A 98 -11.69 -3.51 -3.61
N VAL A 99 -10.88 -2.82 -4.40
CA VAL A 99 -9.66 -3.40 -4.97
C VAL A 99 -8.54 -3.33 -3.94
N TYR A 100 -8.05 -4.50 -3.51
CA TYR A 100 -6.87 -4.59 -2.65
C TYR A 100 -5.59 -4.39 -3.46
N LEU A 101 -4.71 -3.53 -2.97
CA LEU A 101 -3.47 -3.14 -3.62
C LEU A 101 -2.34 -3.16 -2.59
N SER A 102 -1.67 -4.30 -2.49
CA SER A 102 -0.47 -4.46 -1.67
C SER A 102 0.76 -4.03 -2.46
N CYS A 103 1.07 -2.73 -2.43
CA CYS A 103 2.25 -2.18 -3.09
C CYS A 103 2.64 -0.81 -2.59
N GLY A 104 3.89 -0.45 -2.81
CA GLY A 104 4.42 0.88 -2.51
C GLY A 104 3.78 1.99 -3.35
N PRO A 105 3.86 3.25 -2.88
CA PRO A 105 3.20 4.38 -3.50
C PRO A 105 3.74 4.69 -4.90
N PHE A 106 5.05 4.55 -5.14
CA PHE A 106 5.62 4.67 -6.47
C PHE A 106 5.08 3.60 -7.43
N VAL A 107 5.09 2.34 -7.03
CA VAL A 107 4.60 1.21 -7.84
C VAL A 107 3.14 1.44 -8.23
N LEU A 108 2.32 1.84 -7.26
CA LEU A 108 0.92 2.09 -7.48
C LEU A 108 0.68 3.25 -8.47
N LYS A 109 1.39 4.36 -8.29
CA LYS A 109 1.30 5.51 -9.19
C LYS A 109 1.69 5.11 -10.61
N THR A 110 2.85 4.47 -10.78
CA THR A 110 3.33 4.05 -12.10
C THR A 110 2.42 3.01 -12.74
N LEU A 111 1.84 2.09 -11.96
CA LEU A 111 0.85 1.13 -12.45
C LEU A 111 -0.35 1.86 -13.06
N PHE A 112 -0.92 2.82 -12.33
CA PHE A 112 -2.07 3.58 -12.83
C PHE A 112 -1.72 4.47 -14.02
N GLU A 113 -0.54 5.11 -14.05
CA GLU A 113 -0.07 5.88 -15.21
C GLU A 113 0.05 5.02 -16.47
N LYS A 114 0.55 3.77 -16.32
CA LYS A 114 0.57 2.81 -17.43
C LYS A 114 -0.83 2.39 -17.86
N ILE A 115 -1.77 2.24 -16.95
CA ILE A 115 -3.17 1.95 -17.30
C ILE A 115 -3.81 3.13 -18.04
N GLU A 116 -3.49 4.37 -17.67
CA GLU A 116 -4.10 5.56 -18.28
C GLU A 116 -3.73 5.75 -19.76
N GLU A 117 -2.66 5.13 -20.25
CA GLU A 117 -2.07 5.20 -21.61
C GLU A 117 -2.91 5.94 -22.68
N PRO A 118 -2.35 6.98 -23.34
CA PRO A 118 -3.12 7.89 -24.17
C PRO A 118 -3.82 7.15 -25.33
N ASN A 119 -5.13 7.31 -25.41
CA ASN A 119 -6.06 6.74 -26.40
C ASN A 119 -6.51 5.28 -26.17
N GLY A 120 -6.22 4.69 -25.00
CA GLY A 120 -6.71 3.36 -24.62
C GLY A 120 -8.04 3.35 -23.84
N PRO A 121 -8.69 2.18 -23.68
CA PRO A 121 -9.83 2.00 -22.78
C PRO A 121 -9.46 2.17 -21.29
N GLY A 122 -8.16 2.24 -20.96
CA GLY A 122 -7.68 2.24 -19.58
C GLY A 122 -8.10 3.47 -18.77
N ARG A 123 -8.24 4.64 -19.38
CA ARG A 123 -8.84 5.81 -18.71
C ARG A 123 -10.29 5.56 -18.27
N GLN A 124 -11.05 4.77 -19.03
CA GLN A 124 -12.40 4.37 -18.64
C GLN A 124 -12.36 3.38 -17.48
N TRP A 125 -11.39 2.45 -17.46
CA TRP A 125 -11.20 1.53 -16.34
C TRP A 125 -10.86 2.29 -15.05
N LEU A 126 -9.92 3.23 -15.08
CA LEU A 126 -9.60 4.05 -13.89
C LEU A 126 -10.79 4.89 -13.41
N LYS A 127 -11.66 5.35 -14.33
CA LYS A 127 -12.93 5.97 -13.95
C LYS A 127 -13.91 4.99 -13.31
N TRP A 128 -13.86 3.70 -13.64
CA TRP A 128 -14.70 2.72 -12.96
C TRP A 128 -14.22 2.43 -11.56
N LEU A 129 -12.93 2.57 -11.26
CA LEU A 129 -12.35 2.29 -9.95
C LEU A 129 -12.96 3.19 -8.86
N LYS A 130 -13.87 2.64 -8.06
CA LYS A 130 -14.59 3.37 -7.01
C LYS A 130 -14.00 3.23 -5.63
N LYS A 131 -13.43 2.07 -5.29
CA LYS A 131 -12.99 1.75 -3.93
C LYS A 131 -11.65 1.04 -3.98
N ILE A 132 -10.71 1.49 -3.15
CA ILE A 132 -9.40 0.87 -3.01
C ILE A 132 -9.09 0.57 -1.55
N HIS A 133 -8.34 -0.50 -1.31
CA HIS A 133 -7.74 -0.83 -0.03
C HIS A 133 -6.23 -0.91 -0.23
N LEU A 134 -5.50 0.01 0.40
CA LEU A 134 -4.04 0.06 0.34
C LEU A 134 -3.49 -0.59 1.60
N ASP A 135 -2.73 -1.66 1.46
CA ASP A 135 -2.00 -2.28 2.56
C ASP A 135 -0.65 -2.80 2.06
N TRP A 136 0.36 -1.98 2.23
CA TRP A 136 1.74 -2.33 1.95
C TRP A 136 2.34 -3.17 3.08
N GLU A 137 2.40 -4.47 2.83
CA GLU A 137 2.97 -5.44 3.78
C GLU A 137 4.45 -5.15 4.07
N THR A 138 5.24 -4.83 3.03
CA THR A 138 6.70 -4.66 3.07
C THR A 138 7.13 -3.19 2.99
N LEU A 139 7.26 -2.52 4.15
CA LEU A 139 7.81 -1.16 4.19
C LEU A 139 9.26 -1.17 3.66
N PRO A 140 9.66 -0.19 2.83
CA PRO A 140 10.98 -0.21 2.25
C PRO A 140 12.03 0.10 3.31
N ASN A 141 13.21 -0.49 3.16
CA ASN A 141 14.31 -0.27 4.08
C ASN A 141 14.80 1.19 3.95
N LEU A 142 14.33 2.03 4.86
CA LEU A 142 14.66 3.44 4.88
C LEU A 142 16.17 3.68 5.07
N ARG A 143 16.98 2.71 5.51
CA ARG A 143 18.43 2.90 5.58
C ARG A 143 19.04 3.16 4.20
N ASN A 144 18.48 2.57 3.14
CA ASN A 144 19.00 2.67 1.78
C ASN A 144 18.17 3.63 0.90
N TYR A 145 17.39 4.52 1.53
CA TYR A 145 16.53 5.48 0.84
C TYR A 145 17.09 6.92 0.93
N PRO A 146 17.14 7.70 -0.18
CA PRO A 146 16.93 7.25 -1.55
C PRO A 146 18.09 6.32 -1.96
N PRO A 147 17.93 5.49 -3.00
CA PRO A 147 19.03 4.70 -3.52
C PRO A 147 20.24 5.58 -3.81
N GLU A 148 21.37 5.26 -3.17
CA GLU A 148 22.63 5.92 -3.46
C GLU A 148 22.97 5.70 -4.94
N ARG A 149 23.17 6.81 -5.66
CA ARG A 149 23.49 6.82 -7.10
C ARG A 149 24.97 6.61 -7.40
N ASP A 150 25.78 6.51 -6.35
CA ASP A 150 27.22 6.43 -6.54
C ASP A 150 27.61 5.01 -6.93
N GLU A 151 28.00 4.89 -8.20
CA GLU A 151 28.86 3.81 -8.67
C GLU A 151 29.99 3.64 -7.63
N ALA A 152 30.06 2.46 -6.99
CA ALA A 152 31.08 2.02 -6.02
C ALA A 152 30.77 2.11 -4.51
N ARG A 153 29.65 1.53 -4.07
CA ARG A 153 29.65 0.74 -2.83
C ARG A 153 29.16 -0.67 -3.10
N VAL A 154 30.10 -1.54 -3.44
CA VAL A 154 29.96 -2.96 -3.13
C VAL A 154 30.18 -3.05 -1.63
N ASP A 155 29.10 -3.03 -0.86
CA ASP A 155 29.15 -3.24 0.59
C ASP A 155 29.42 -4.74 0.84
N ASP A 156 30.67 -5.15 0.65
CA ASP A 156 31.25 -6.41 1.15
C ASP A 156 31.42 -6.34 2.68
N TYR A 157 30.34 -6.08 3.42
CA TYR A 157 30.34 -6.08 4.90
C TYR A 157 30.04 -7.47 5.51
N TRP A 158 29.92 -8.52 4.70
CA TRP A 158 29.41 -9.82 5.14
C TRP A 158 30.47 -10.85 5.54
N GLU A 159 31.74 -10.56 5.37
CA GLU A 159 32.80 -11.40 5.92
C GLU A 159 33.36 -10.68 7.13
N HIS A 160 33.17 -11.26 8.31
CA HIS A 160 34.04 -11.24 9.51
C HIS A 160 33.21 -11.10 10.78
N ASP A 161 32.53 -12.17 11.19
CA ASP A 161 32.39 -12.49 12.62
C ASP A 161 32.52 -14.02 12.80
N GLN A 162 33.62 -14.45 13.41
CA GLN A 162 34.01 -15.87 13.56
C GLN A 162 33.33 -16.58 14.74
N VAL A 163 32.16 -16.12 15.20
CA VAL A 163 31.48 -16.72 16.35
C VAL A 163 30.01 -16.97 16.02
N GLN A 164 29.71 -18.20 15.62
CA GLN A 164 28.34 -18.72 15.60
C GLN A 164 27.83 -18.82 17.04
N VAL A 165 26.90 -17.94 17.40
CA VAL A 165 26.07 -18.12 18.60
C VAL A 165 24.85 -18.92 18.19
N ASP A 166 24.76 -20.15 18.70
CA ASP A 166 23.66 -21.08 18.43
C ASP A 166 22.42 -20.68 19.27
N VAL A 167 21.53 -19.90 18.66
CA VAL A 167 20.34 -19.30 19.30
C VAL A 167 19.25 -20.35 19.57
N ASP A 168 19.34 -21.52 18.94
CA ASP A 168 18.38 -22.63 19.07
C ASP A 168 18.44 -23.33 20.43
N TYR A 169 19.54 -23.16 21.19
CA TYR A 169 19.70 -23.80 22.50
C TYR A 169 18.96 -23.06 23.64
N ILE A 170 18.48 -21.83 23.42
CA ILE A 170 17.93 -20.97 24.49
C ILE A 170 16.39 -20.98 24.53
N ARG A 171 15.69 -21.37 23.46
CA ARG A 171 14.21 -21.38 23.44
C ARG A 171 13.66 -22.66 22.85
N GLY A 172 13.10 -23.50 23.72
CA GLY A 172 12.47 -24.77 23.38
C GLY A 172 11.50 -24.62 22.20
N ALA A 173 11.79 -25.38 21.14
CA ALA A 173 11.07 -25.45 19.89
C ALA A 173 9.56 -25.65 20.06
N TYR A 174 8.74 -24.82 19.40
CA TYR A 174 7.42 -25.18 18.81
C TYR A 174 6.80 -24.05 17.95
N TYR A 175 7.60 -23.22 17.26
CA TYR A 175 7.06 -22.23 16.29
C TYR A 175 8.02 -21.99 15.12
N ASN A 176 7.62 -22.37 13.90
CA ASN A 176 8.31 -22.07 12.64
C ASN A 176 7.79 -20.74 12.07
N ALA A 177 8.06 -19.64 12.77
CA ALA A 177 8.00 -18.31 12.18
C ALA A 177 9.36 -17.68 12.44
N HIS A 178 10.17 -17.64 11.39
CA HIS A 178 11.48 -17.01 11.37
C HIS A 178 11.30 -15.54 11.78
N TYR A 179 11.72 -15.25 13.02
CA TYR A 179 12.11 -13.91 13.43
C TYR A 179 13.64 -13.93 13.51
N ASP A 180 14.27 -14.02 12.35
CA ASP A 180 15.58 -13.43 12.17
C ASP A 180 15.37 -12.04 11.57
N GLU A 181 16.19 -11.10 12.00
CA GLU A 181 16.30 -9.76 11.41
C GLU A 181 16.97 -9.84 10.01
N TYR A 182 17.00 -11.04 9.41
CA TYR A 182 17.73 -11.48 8.22
C TYR A 182 17.08 -12.69 7.52
N ASP A 183 15.76 -12.69 7.32
CA ASP A 183 15.08 -13.75 6.56
C ASP A 183 15.37 -13.60 5.06
N HIS A 184 16.58 -14.02 4.67
CA HIS A 184 17.04 -14.16 3.29
C HIS A 184 16.86 -15.59 2.80
N GLU A 185 15.68 -16.21 2.96
CA GLU A 185 15.33 -17.40 2.19
C GLU A 185 13.84 -17.43 1.77
N GLY A 186 13.53 -16.94 0.55
CA GLY A 186 12.30 -17.35 -0.14
C GLY A 186 11.84 -16.49 -1.33
N GLN A 187 11.99 -16.99 -2.57
CA GLN A 187 11.24 -16.71 -3.84
C GLN A 187 10.71 -15.29 -4.21
N HIS A 188 10.98 -14.23 -3.46
CA HIS A 188 10.40 -12.90 -3.62
C HIS A 188 11.50 -11.85 -3.79
N TYR A 189 11.28 -10.93 -4.74
CA TYR A 189 12.22 -9.86 -5.04
C TYR A 189 12.00 -8.75 -4.00
N ASP A 190 13.08 -8.31 -3.37
CA ASP A 190 13.03 -7.21 -2.41
C ASP A 190 12.96 -5.87 -3.16
N ASP A 191 11.87 -5.11 -2.96
CA ASP A 191 11.71 -3.74 -3.51
C ASP A 191 12.74 -2.76 -2.92
N ASN A 192 13.56 -3.22 -1.96
CA ASN A 192 14.68 -2.52 -1.32
C ASN A 192 16.03 -2.66 -2.03
N LEU A 193 16.14 -3.49 -3.08
CA LEU A 193 17.39 -3.64 -3.82
C LEU A 193 17.38 -2.79 -5.11
N TYR A 194 18.19 -1.74 -5.08
CA TYR A 194 18.28 -0.74 -6.14
C TYR A 194 19.46 -1.02 -7.08
N ASP A 195 19.28 -1.98 -7.98
CA ASP A 195 20.33 -2.25 -8.97
C ASP A 195 20.33 -1.20 -10.10
N PRO A 196 21.52 -0.78 -10.60
CA PRO A 196 21.65 0.12 -11.75
C PRO A 196 20.78 -0.21 -12.98
N PRO A 197 20.65 -1.47 -13.45
CA PRO A 197 19.75 -1.83 -14.55
C PRO A 197 18.26 -1.62 -14.26
N ASN A 198 17.87 -1.47 -12.99
CA ASN A 198 16.49 -1.24 -12.56
C ASN A 198 16.18 0.26 -12.36
N MET A 199 17.13 1.18 -12.60
CA MET A 199 16.93 2.64 -12.48
C MET A 199 15.64 3.19 -13.11
N PRO A 200 15.15 2.71 -14.28
CA PRO A 200 13.88 3.17 -14.85
C PRO A 200 12.62 2.81 -14.03
N LEU A 201 12.75 1.90 -13.05
CA LEU A 201 11.69 1.45 -12.15
C LEU A 201 11.67 2.24 -10.83
N TYR A 202 12.39 3.36 -10.76
CA TYR A 202 12.50 4.20 -9.56
C TYR A 202 12.19 5.67 -9.88
N PRO A 203 11.71 6.46 -8.89
CA PRO A 203 11.57 7.90 -9.05
C PRO A 203 12.90 8.53 -9.46
N SER A 204 12.84 9.65 -10.19
CA SER A 204 14.05 10.44 -10.45
C SER A 204 14.42 11.24 -9.20
N PHE A 205 15.30 10.67 -8.38
CA PHE A 205 15.90 11.34 -7.22
C PHE A 205 16.84 12.45 -7.70
N ARG A 206 16.31 13.64 -7.98
CA ARG A 206 17.14 14.84 -8.14
C ARG A 206 17.46 15.36 -6.75
N HIS A 207 18.65 15.05 -6.26
CA HIS A 207 19.19 15.78 -5.13
C HIS A 207 19.29 17.25 -5.54
N HIS A 208 18.59 18.13 -4.81
CA HIS A 208 19.06 19.50 -4.67
C HIS A 208 20.36 19.41 -3.88
N THR A 209 21.48 19.16 -4.56
CA THR A 209 22.78 19.46 -3.98
C THR A 209 22.73 20.94 -3.62
N PRO A 210 22.86 21.34 -2.34
CA PRO A 210 23.07 22.74 -2.04
C PRO A 210 24.35 23.10 -2.79
N SER A 211 24.23 23.95 -3.80
CA SER A 211 25.37 24.46 -4.54
C SER A 211 26.16 25.34 -3.57
N GLN A 212 27.03 24.72 -2.77
CA GLN A 212 28.09 25.47 -2.12
C GLN A 212 28.90 26.12 -3.25
N PRO A 213 29.11 27.45 -3.20
CA PRO A 213 29.95 28.09 -4.20
C PRO A 213 31.32 27.39 -4.18
N PRO A 214 31.88 27.03 -5.34
CA PRO A 214 33.17 26.36 -5.40
C PRO A 214 34.19 27.20 -4.63
N ASN A 215 34.86 26.58 -3.67
CA ASN A 215 35.89 27.24 -2.90
C ASN A 215 36.98 27.68 -3.87
N ALA A 216 37.20 29.00 -4.00
CA ALA A 216 38.09 29.56 -5.03
C ALA A 216 39.55 29.05 -4.94
N ASN A 217 39.92 28.46 -3.80
CA ASN A 217 41.24 27.88 -3.54
C ASN A 217 41.33 26.36 -3.75
N ASP A 218 40.24 25.70 -4.15
CA ASP A 218 40.25 24.26 -4.48
C ASP A 218 39.48 24.00 -5.79
N PRO A 219 40.10 24.33 -6.94
CA PRO A 219 39.46 24.20 -8.26
C PRO A 219 39.19 22.74 -8.68
N PHE A 220 39.74 21.75 -7.95
CA PHE A 220 39.59 20.32 -8.24
C PHE A 220 38.79 19.56 -7.16
N GLY A 221 38.36 20.21 -6.08
CA GLY A 221 37.53 19.60 -5.03
C GLY A 221 38.23 18.50 -4.23
N LEU A 222 39.56 18.49 -4.19
CA LEU A 222 40.35 17.43 -3.55
C LEU A 222 40.53 17.64 -2.04
N SER A 223 40.26 18.84 -1.51
CA SER A 223 40.46 19.17 -0.10
C SER A 223 39.46 18.47 0.83
N THR A 224 38.31 18.04 0.31
CA THR A 224 37.32 17.23 1.04
C THR A 224 37.41 15.74 0.74
N HIS A 225 38.28 15.33 -0.19
CA HIS A 225 38.43 13.95 -0.63
C HIS A 225 39.55 13.26 0.16
N TYR A 226 39.24 12.81 1.37
CA TYR A 226 40.13 11.95 2.16
C TYR A 226 39.68 10.48 1.98
N PRO A 227 40.36 9.67 1.13
CA PRO A 227 39.91 8.31 0.81
C PRO A 227 40.20 7.29 1.93
N PHE A 228 40.81 7.71 3.04
CA PHE A 228 41.10 6.87 4.19
C PHE A 228 40.27 7.36 5.37
N ILE A 229 39.10 6.74 5.58
CA ILE A 229 38.32 6.91 6.81
C ILE A 229 39.28 6.80 8.01
N ASP A 230 39.21 7.78 8.92
CA ASP A 230 40.01 7.82 10.15
C ASP A 230 39.88 6.47 10.88
N PRO A 231 40.95 5.68 11.07
CA PRO A 231 40.89 4.31 11.58
C PRO A 231 40.42 4.22 13.04
N ASN A 232 40.24 5.35 13.73
CA ASN A 232 39.62 5.42 15.06
C ASN A 232 38.14 5.79 15.03
N ARG A 233 37.57 5.99 13.84
CA ARG A 233 36.15 6.27 13.68
C ARG A 233 35.47 4.95 13.35
N ASP A 234 34.94 4.30 14.39
CA ASP A 234 34.01 3.19 14.21
C ASP A 234 32.95 3.65 13.18
N PRO A 235 32.68 2.86 12.12
CA PRO A 235 31.59 3.17 11.23
C PRO A 235 30.33 3.24 12.08
N ALA A 236 29.69 4.41 12.12
CA ALA A 236 28.41 4.56 12.79
C ALA A 236 27.36 3.75 12.01
N GLN A 237 27.31 2.43 12.26
CA GLN A 237 26.45 1.47 11.58
C GLN A 237 24.97 1.60 11.96
N GLU A 238 24.62 2.52 12.86
CA GLU A 238 23.23 2.77 13.23
C GLU A 238 22.77 4.12 12.67
N ALA A 239 21.98 4.08 11.58
CA ALA A 239 21.21 5.25 11.15
C ALA A 239 20.39 5.74 12.35
N SER A 240 20.60 6.99 12.77
CA SER A 240 19.94 7.52 13.96
C SER A 240 18.42 7.59 13.74
N ALA A 241 17.63 7.62 14.82
CA ALA A 241 16.17 7.77 14.71
C ALA A 241 15.76 9.04 13.92
N ALA A 242 16.59 10.09 13.99
CA ALA A 242 16.45 11.32 13.22
C ALA A 242 16.71 11.11 11.73
N ASP A 243 17.72 10.32 11.36
CA ASP A 243 18.02 9.98 9.96
C ASP A 243 16.88 9.13 9.34
N ILE A 244 16.34 8.18 10.10
CA ILE A 244 15.19 7.39 9.65
C ILE A 244 13.96 8.29 9.45
N SER A 245 13.78 9.29 10.32
CA SER A 245 12.69 10.26 10.18
C SER A 245 12.83 11.13 8.93
N SER A 246 14.02 11.68 8.68
CA SER A 246 14.27 12.51 7.50
C SER A 246 14.11 11.73 6.20
N LYS A 247 14.51 10.45 6.20
CA LYS A 247 14.31 9.54 5.06
C LYS A 247 12.84 9.14 4.87
N LEU A 248 12.08 9.00 5.96
CA LEU A 248 10.62 8.84 5.87
C LEU A 248 9.97 10.09 5.24
N ASP A 249 10.38 11.29 5.66
CA ASP A 249 9.88 12.54 5.07
C ASP A 249 10.23 12.65 3.57
N LEU A 250 11.43 12.18 3.19
CA LEU A 250 11.83 12.11 1.80
C LEU A 250 10.96 11.10 1.00
N LEU A 251 10.67 9.92 1.55
CA LEU A 251 9.78 8.94 0.92
C LEU A 251 8.38 9.52 0.74
N VAL A 252 7.89 10.20 1.77
CA VAL A 252 6.58 10.82 1.74
C VAL A 252 6.53 11.89 0.65
N SER A 253 7.51 12.78 0.59
CA SER A 253 7.55 13.86 -0.41
C SER A 253 7.73 13.38 -1.85
N LEU A 254 8.51 12.32 -2.08
CA LEU A 254 8.85 11.83 -3.41
C LEU A 254 7.87 10.79 -3.96
N GLU A 255 7.21 10.01 -3.09
CA GLU A 255 6.34 8.91 -3.53
C GLU A 255 4.89 9.05 -3.04
N VAL A 256 4.66 9.32 -1.75
CA VAL A 256 3.29 9.39 -1.18
C VAL A 256 2.55 10.63 -1.69
N THR A 257 3.16 11.81 -1.59
CA THR A 257 2.54 13.07 -2.04
C THR A 257 2.14 12.99 -3.53
N PRO A 258 3.03 12.58 -4.46
CA PRO A 258 2.67 12.48 -5.87
C PRO A 258 1.58 11.43 -6.16
N LEU A 259 1.53 10.33 -5.40
CA LEU A 259 0.43 9.36 -5.53
C LEU A 259 -0.91 10.02 -5.21
N PHE A 260 -1.05 10.69 -4.06
CA PHE A 260 -2.32 11.30 -3.67
C PHE A 260 -2.69 12.50 -4.55
N THR A 261 -1.71 13.27 -5.04
CA THR A 261 -1.95 14.27 -6.08
C THR A 261 -2.53 13.62 -7.34
N TYR A 262 -1.98 12.48 -7.78
CA TYR A 262 -2.48 11.78 -8.94
C TYR A 262 -3.87 11.15 -8.72
N LEU A 263 -4.14 10.57 -7.55
CA LEU A 263 -5.46 10.04 -7.18
C LEU A 263 -6.55 11.12 -7.11
N SER A 264 -6.17 12.37 -6.83
CA SER A 264 -7.08 13.53 -6.85
C SER A 264 -7.42 14.02 -8.25
N SER A 265 -6.75 13.53 -9.29
CA SER A 265 -6.98 13.90 -10.68
C SER A 265 -8.35 13.42 -11.21
N PRO A 266 -8.90 14.06 -12.27
CA PRO A 266 -10.19 13.68 -12.87
C PRO A 266 -10.17 12.33 -13.61
N SER A 267 -9.03 11.65 -13.62
CA SER A 267 -8.90 10.29 -14.17
C SER A 267 -9.54 9.25 -13.26
N PHE A 268 -9.73 9.58 -11.98
CA PHE A 268 -10.36 8.72 -10.99
C PHE A 268 -11.75 9.23 -10.59
N THR A 269 -12.63 8.30 -10.22
CA THR A 269 -13.88 8.63 -9.53
C THR A 269 -14.01 7.87 -8.21
N LEU A 270 -12.91 7.85 -7.47
CA LEU A 270 -12.76 7.17 -6.18
C LEU A 270 -13.73 7.76 -5.15
N THR A 271 -14.50 6.87 -4.54
CA THR A 271 -15.47 7.17 -3.49
C THR A 271 -14.95 6.79 -2.10
N SER A 272 -14.09 5.77 -2.01
CA SER A 272 -13.60 5.22 -0.74
C SER A 272 -12.13 4.79 -0.85
N ILE A 273 -11.34 5.11 0.16
CA ILE A 273 -9.97 4.61 0.36
C ILE A 273 -9.93 3.94 1.74
N THR A 274 -9.55 2.67 1.79
CA THR A 274 -9.31 1.92 3.03
C THR A 274 -7.81 1.84 3.30
N LEU A 275 -7.40 2.13 4.52
CA LEU A 275 -6.02 2.13 4.98
C LEU A 275 -5.88 1.36 6.30
N PRO A 276 -4.77 0.64 6.53
CA PRO A 276 -4.42 0.12 7.84
C PRO A 276 -3.81 1.23 8.69
N LEU A 277 -4.12 1.18 9.98
CA LEU A 277 -3.41 1.92 11.01
C LEU A 277 -3.28 0.97 12.20
N ALA A 278 -2.23 1.12 12.99
CA ALA A 278 -2.00 0.19 14.08
C ALA A 278 -1.53 0.84 15.36
N PHE A 279 -1.75 0.13 16.45
CA PHE A 279 -1.22 0.43 17.78
C PHE A 279 -0.28 -0.66 18.26
N ILE A 280 0.46 -0.35 19.32
CA ILE A 280 1.48 -1.23 19.93
C ILE A 280 1.10 -1.58 21.37
N SER A 281 1.83 -2.51 21.97
CA SER A 281 1.64 -2.80 23.39
C SER A 281 2.06 -1.63 24.29
N ARG A 282 1.44 -1.53 25.46
CA ARG A 282 1.75 -0.49 26.45
C ARG A 282 3.22 -0.47 26.84
N GLU A 283 3.79 -1.65 27.06
CA GLU A 283 5.20 -1.81 27.40
C GLU A 283 6.12 -1.33 26.26
N SER A 284 5.80 -1.71 25.01
CA SER A 284 6.55 -1.28 23.83
C SER A 284 6.54 0.24 23.68
N TYR A 285 5.39 0.87 23.89
CA TYR A 285 5.27 2.32 23.84
C TYR A 285 6.12 2.98 24.94
N HIS A 286 5.98 2.53 26.19
CA HIS A 286 6.72 3.08 27.32
C HIS A 286 8.24 2.98 27.12
N HIS A 287 8.74 1.81 26.71
CA HIS A 287 10.16 1.60 26.45
C HIS A 287 10.67 2.50 25.31
N ARG A 288 9.93 2.61 24.21
CA ARG A 288 10.32 3.45 23.06
C ARG A 288 10.23 4.94 23.39
N HIS A 289 9.25 5.36 24.18
CA HIS A 289 9.11 6.74 24.62
C HIS A 289 10.32 7.18 25.46
N LEU A 290 10.81 6.31 26.35
CA LEU A 290 12.00 6.57 27.16
C LEU A 290 13.31 6.51 26.36
N SER A 291 13.48 5.48 25.55
CA SER A 291 14.73 5.26 24.79
C SER A 291 14.87 6.17 23.57
N ARG A 292 13.75 6.61 22.97
CA ARG A 292 13.69 7.40 21.73
C ARG A 292 12.59 8.47 21.81
N PRO A 293 12.79 9.55 22.59
CA PRO A 293 11.81 10.63 22.70
C PRO A 293 11.43 11.20 21.32
N GLY A 294 10.13 11.41 21.08
CA GLY A 294 9.60 11.85 19.79
C GLY A 294 9.45 10.76 18.71
N TYR A 295 9.96 9.55 18.97
CA TYR A 295 9.91 8.41 18.05
C TYR A 295 9.32 7.15 18.69
N ALA A 296 8.38 7.35 19.63
CA ALA A 296 7.73 6.27 20.38
C ALA A 296 7.00 5.27 19.45
N LEU A 297 6.43 5.76 18.34
CA LEU A 297 5.76 4.92 17.35
C LEU A 297 6.75 4.29 16.35
N PRO A 298 6.60 2.98 16.05
CA PRO A 298 7.32 2.30 14.97
C PRO A 298 7.25 3.04 13.63
N VAL A 299 8.29 2.89 12.81
CA VAL A 299 8.41 3.53 11.49
C VAL A 299 7.23 3.17 10.59
N LYS A 300 6.80 1.90 10.57
CA LYS A 300 5.65 1.44 9.78
C LYS A 300 4.36 2.16 10.16
N ILE A 301 4.11 2.35 11.46
CA ILE A 301 2.95 3.13 11.95
C ILE A 301 3.10 4.60 11.54
N ARG A 302 4.29 5.20 11.72
CA ARG A 302 4.57 6.58 11.29
C ARG A 302 4.37 6.79 9.78
N TYR A 303 4.73 5.81 8.96
CA TYR A 303 4.46 5.82 7.52
C TYR A 303 2.95 5.82 7.24
N TRP A 304 2.19 4.91 7.84
CA TRP A 304 0.73 4.84 7.63
C TRP A 304 0.00 6.07 8.17
N ILE A 305 0.50 6.69 9.24
CA ILE A 305 0.03 8.01 9.69
C ILE A 305 0.15 9.03 8.55
N GLN A 306 1.31 9.09 7.87
CA GLN A 306 1.52 10.01 6.75
C GLN A 306 0.60 9.72 5.56
N VAL A 307 0.36 8.44 5.24
CA VAL A 307 -0.61 8.03 4.20
C VAL A 307 -2.03 8.42 4.58
N CYS A 308 -2.43 8.18 5.84
CA CYS A 308 -3.74 8.56 6.37
C CYS A 308 -3.97 10.08 6.33
N VAL A 309 -2.95 10.87 6.71
CA VAL A 309 -3.00 12.33 6.60
C VAL A 309 -3.26 12.77 5.15
N HIS A 310 -2.58 12.18 4.16
CA HIS A 310 -2.82 12.51 2.75
C HIS A 310 -4.22 12.13 2.26
N ALA A 311 -4.73 10.96 2.66
CA ALA A 311 -6.09 10.53 2.32
C ALA A 311 -7.15 11.46 2.91
N LEU A 312 -6.98 11.87 4.17
CA LEU A 312 -7.89 12.81 4.83
C LEU A 312 -7.79 14.21 4.24
N LEU A 313 -6.59 14.67 3.87
CA LEU A 313 -6.40 15.93 3.13
C LEU A 313 -7.10 15.89 1.78
N MET A 314 -7.03 14.78 1.04
CA MET A 314 -7.77 14.58 -0.22
C MET A 314 -9.30 14.61 0.00
N LEU A 315 -9.79 14.13 1.14
CA LEU A 315 -11.20 14.16 1.51
C LEU A 315 -11.68 15.59 1.82
N VAL A 316 -10.87 16.40 2.52
CA VAL A 316 -11.23 17.79 2.88
C VAL A 316 -10.87 18.83 1.82
N ALA A 317 -10.00 18.49 0.86
CA ALA A 317 -9.47 19.40 -0.17
C ALA A 317 -10.53 20.29 -0.85
N PRO A 318 -11.74 19.81 -1.22
CA PRO A 318 -12.76 20.66 -1.84
C PRO A 318 -13.21 21.85 -0.98
N ARG A 319 -13.05 21.75 0.36
CA ARG A 319 -13.36 22.83 1.32
C ARG A 319 -12.10 23.53 1.85
N ALA A 320 -11.00 22.79 1.97
CA ALA A 320 -9.79 23.24 2.65
C ALA A 320 -8.81 24.02 1.76
N LEU A 321 -8.95 24.00 0.44
CA LEU A 321 -7.93 24.54 -0.48
C LEU A 321 -8.48 25.52 -1.53
N GLY A 322 -9.78 25.84 -1.53
CA GLY A 322 -10.37 26.83 -2.43
C GLY A 322 -10.24 26.54 -3.94
N CYS A 323 -9.75 25.35 -4.32
CA CYS A 323 -9.55 24.96 -5.72
C CYS A 323 -10.89 24.65 -6.38
N ALA A 324 -11.54 25.67 -6.94
CA ALA A 324 -12.83 25.60 -7.63
C ALA A 324 -12.82 24.79 -8.96
N GLY A 325 -11.77 24.01 -9.24
CA GLY A 325 -11.60 23.27 -10.50
C GLY A 325 -11.42 21.76 -10.38
N ASP A 326 -10.91 21.25 -9.25
CA ASP A 326 -10.56 19.83 -9.05
C ASP A 326 -11.29 19.27 -7.82
N SER A 327 -12.61 19.12 -7.92
CA SER A 327 -13.39 18.50 -6.84
C SER A 327 -13.06 17.01 -6.77
N THR A 328 -12.33 16.60 -5.73
CA THR A 328 -12.12 15.18 -5.44
C THR A 328 -13.48 14.49 -5.27
N SER A 329 -13.62 13.33 -5.89
CA SER A 329 -14.84 12.51 -5.81
C SER A 329 -14.93 11.70 -4.51
N LEU A 330 -13.88 11.75 -3.69
CA LEU A 330 -13.73 10.98 -2.46
C LEU A 330 -14.84 11.36 -1.48
N GLN A 331 -15.55 10.35 -0.98
CA GLN A 331 -16.68 10.51 -0.07
C GLN A 331 -16.30 10.05 1.34
N GLU A 332 -15.48 9.01 1.44
CA GLU A 332 -15.05 8.44 2.72
C GLU A 332 -13.58 7.99 2.71
N VAL A 333 -12.97 8.01 3.89
CA VAL A 333 -11.70 7.35 4.19
C VAL A 333 -11.95 6.39 5.33
N ARG A 334 -11.68 5.11 5.10
CA ARG A 334 -11.84 4.04 6.08
C ARG A 334 -10.48 3.67 6.65
N VAL A 335 -10.38 3.61 7.97
CA VAL A 335 -9.18 3.21 8.69
C VAL A 335 -9.48 1.95 9.47
N ARG A 336 -8.79 0.86 9.12
CA ARG A 336 -8.78 -0.38 9.90
C ARG A 336 -7.71 -0.24 10.96
N TYR A 337 -8.14 -0.01 12.20
CA TYR A 337 -7.26 0.18 13.34
C TYR A 337 -7.06 -1.13 14.10
N ALA A 338 -5.86 -1.68 14.04
CA ALA A 338 -5.59 -3.02 14.54
C ALA A 338 -4.32 -3.07 15.42
N PRO A 339 -4.20 -4.05 16.32
CA PRO A 339 -2.94 -4.31 17.01
C PRO A 339 -1.86 -4.76 16.00
N THR A 340 -0.62 -4.34 16.26
CA THR A 340 0.53 -4.70 15.41
C THR A 340 0.95 -6.16 15.59
N ASP A 341 0.78 -6.72 16.79
CA ASP A 341 1.18 -8.07 17.16
C ASP A 341 0.32 -8.61 18.33
N ILE A 342 0.60 -9.84 18.76
CA ILE A 342 -0.12 -10.52 19.85
C ILE A 342 0.00 -9.73 21.16
N TRP A 343 1.17 -9.14 21.41
CA TRP A 343 1.41 -8.35 22.63
C TRP A 343 0.59 -7.07 22.65
N ALA A 344 0.45 -6.41 21.50
CA ALA A 344 -0.44 -5.27 21.34
C ALA A 344 -1.90 -5.65 21.57
N SER A 345 -2.31 -6.88 21.25
CA SER A 345 -3.66 -7.37 21.56
C SER A 345 -3.86 -7.72 23.04
N MET A 346 -2.85 -8.28 23.70
CA MET A 346 -2.95 -8.69 25.10
C MET A 346 -2.87 -7.50 26.07
N GLU A 347 -1.98 -6.56 25.78
CA GLU A 347 -1.73 -5.38 26.61
C GLU A 347 -1.74 -4.11 25.75
N PRO A 348 -2.92 -3.73 25.22
CA PRO A 348 -3.01 -2.59 24.31
C PRO A 348 -2.66 -1.28 25.04
N THR A 349 -1.97 -0.37 24.32
CA THR A 349 -1.95 1.06 24.70
C THR A 349 -3.35 1.65 24.68
N ASP A 350 -4.21 1.12 23.80
CA ASP A 350 -5.48 1.73 23.45
C ASP A 350 -6.67 0.92 23.94
N ASP A 351 -7.53 1.58 24.72
CA ASP A 351 -8.84 1.05 25.03
C ASP A 351 -9.79 1.24 23.85
N LEU A 352 -9.99 0.16 23.08
CA LEU A 352 -10.84 0.15 21.88
C LEU A 352 -12.31 0.39 22.21
N VAL A 353 -12.80 -0.10 23.35
CA VAL A 353 -14.20 0.07 23.77
C VAL A 353 -14.45 1.54 24.07
N ARG A 354 -13.56 2.17 24.84
CA ARG A 354 -13.63 3.61 25.12
C ARG A 354 -13.54 4.44 23.85
N MET A 355 -12.73 4.04 22.86
CA MET A 355 -12.62 4.74 21.58
C MET A 355 -13.88 4.63 20.71
N VAL A 356 -14.68 3.57 20.86
CA VAL A 356 -16.00 3.46 20.20
C VAL A 356 -16.97 4.48 20.78
N ASP A 357 -16.98 4.64 22.11
CA ASP A 357 -17.91 5.52 22.81
C ASP A 357 -17.52 7.01 22.71
N GLU A 358 -16.24 7.32 22.92
CA GLU A 358 -15.74 8.71 22.97
C GLU A 358 -15.21 9.21 21.62
N GLY A 359 -14.93 8.29 20.69
CA GLY A 359 -14.38 8.58 19.37
C GLY A 359 -12.86 8.76 19.34
N VAL A 360 -12.35 9.03 18.14
CA VAL A 360 -10.91 9.08 17.80
C VAL A 360 -10.34 10.50 17.74
N TRP A 361 -11.05 11.49 18.28
CA TRP A 361 -10.71 12.92 18.12
C TRP A 361 -9.81 13.46 19.23
N PHE A 362 -9.94 12.94 20.45
CA PHE A 362 -9.16 13.38 21.62
C PHE A 362 -9.24 14.90 21.87
N ASP A 363 -10.43 15.49 21.73
CA ASP A 363 -10.68 16.95 21.74
C ASP A 363 -10.54 17.61 23.13
N ALA A 364 -10.44 16.85 24.22
CA ALA A 364 -10.41 17.38 25.58
C ALA A 364 -9.10 17.00 26.31
N PRO A 365 -8.37 17.97 26.91
CA PRO A 365 -7.71 17.72 28.17
C PRO A 365 -8.81 17.70 29.23
N ASP A 366 -9.16 16.53 29.76
CA ASP A 366 -10.10 16.47 30.87
C ASP A 366 -9.46 17.23 32.05
N GLU A 367 -10.03 18.38 32.42
CA GLU A 367 -9.61 19.15 33.60
C GLU A 367 -9.71 18.25 34.84
N GLY A 368 -8.57 17.72 35.30
CA GLY A 368 -8.47 16.80 36.44
C GLY A 368 -8.24 15.31 36.10
N GLN A 369 -8.13 14.93 34.82
CA GLN A 369 -7.89 13.56 34.33
C GLN A 369 -6.77 13.49 33.28
N GLU A 370 -5.78 14.40 33.34
CA GLU A 370 -4.63 14.44 32.41
C GLU A 370 -3.86 13.10 32.34
N ASP A 371 -4.00 12.22 33.34
CA ASP A 371 -3.36 10.91 33.38
C ASP A 371 -4.16 9.75 32.75
N GLU A 372 -5.49 9.84 32.61
CA GLU A 372 -6.30 8.65 32.27
C GLU A 372 -6.20 8.20 30.81
N ARG A 373 -5.82 9.10 29.90
CA ARG A 373 -5.67 8.82 28.46
C ARG A 373 -4.25 9.09 27.97
N GLN A 374 -3.28 9.16 28.86
CA GLN A 374 -1.89 9.36 28.48
C GLN A 374 -1.38 8.12 27.72
N GLY A 375 -0.84 8.33 26.51
CA GLY A 375 -0.40 7.24 25.62
C GLY A 375 -1.52 6.52 24.85
N GLN A 376 -2.80 6.88 25.04
CA GLN A 376 -3.91 6.34 24.26
C GLN A 376 -4.07 7.09 22.92
N GLY A 377 -4.25 6.35 21.83
CA GLY A 377 -4.62 6.89 20.52
C GLY A 377 -3.52 7.71 19.86
N GLU A 378 -2.26 7.44 20.22
CA GLU A 378 -1.08 8.17 19.76
C GLU A 378 -0.96 8.19 18.23
N ALA A 379 -1.41 7.13 17.56
CA ALA A 379 -1.47 7.09 16.10
C ALA A 379 -2.45 8.13 15.55
N PHE A 380 -3.67 8.21 16.09
CA PHE A 380 -4.68 9.21 15.68
C PHE A 380 -4.27 10.63 16.07
N ARG A 381 -3.68 10.83 17.25
CA ARG A 381 -3.12 12.13 17.66
C ARG A 381 -2.08 12.63 16.67
N ALA A 382 -1.17 11.75 16.24
CA ALA A 382 -0.18 12.06 15.23
C ALA A 382 -0.80 12.36 13.85
N VAL A 383 -1.91 11.68 13.48
CA VAL A 383 -2.68 12.03 12.27
C VAL A 383 -3.23 13.45 12.38
N TRP A 384 -3.81 13.84 13.52
CA TRP A 384 -4.38 15.18 13.71
C TRP A 384 -3.33 16.28 13.71
N GLU A 385 -2.19 16.07 14.37
CA GLU A 385 -1.07 17.00 14.28
C GLU A 385 -0.49 17.08 12.86
N GLY A 386 -0.46 15.97 12.12
CA GLY A 386 -0.06 15.95 10.71
C GLY A 386 -1.01 16.74 9.80
N MET A 387 -2.32 16.61 10.00
CA MET A 387 -3.33 17.41 9.27
C MET A 387 -3.19 18.90 9.61
N LYS A 388 -3.07 19.22 10.91
CA LYS A 388 -2.87 20.58 11.39
C LYS A 388 -1.63 21.20 10.74
N ALA A 389 -0.50 20.51 10.72
CA ALA A 389 0.73 21.01 10.11
C ALA A 389 0.60 21.37 8.61
N ARG A 390 -0.28 20.69 7.87
CA ARG A 390 -0.42 20.86 6.41
C ARG A 390 -1.57 21.77 5.98
N ILE A 391 -2.56 22.01 6.84
CA ILE A 391 -3.66 22.93 6.53
C ILE A 391 -3.25 24.36 6.96
N PRO A 392 -3.21 25.34 6.03
CA PRO A 392 -2.93 26.73 6.36
C PRO A 392 -3.90 27.27 7.42
N VAL A 393 -3.40 28.06 8.36
CA VAL A 393 -4.17 28.59 9.51
C VAL A 393 -5.48 29.27 9.09
N GLU A 394 -5.47 29.95 7.96
CA GLU A 394 -6.62 30.67 7.39
C GLU A 394 -7.76 29.70 7.06
N HIS A 395 -7.46 28.59 6.36
CA HIS A 395 -8.44 27.58 5.97
C HIS A 395 -8.88 26.69 7.14
N ARG A 396 -8.12 26.63 8.25
CA ARG A 396 -8.53 25.87 9.44
C ARG A 396 -9.85 26.40 10.03
N LYS A 397 -10.06 27.71 9.98
CA LYS A 397 -11.31 28.33 10.47
C LYS A 397 -12.51 27.94 9.61
N GLU A 398 -12.31 27.80 8.30
CA GLU A 398 -13.37 27.45 7.35
C GLU A 398 -13.83 25.99 7.49
N LEU A 399 -12.92 25.10 7.91
CA LEU A 399 -13.24 23.70 8.15
C LEU A 399 -14.04 23.47 9.43
N GLY A 400 -14.04 24.41 10.38
CA GLY A 400 -14.79 24.28 11.62
C GLY A 400 -14.22 23.24 12.59
N LYS A 401 -15.09 22.64 13.42
CA LYS A 401 -14.68 21.61 14.39
C LYS A 401 -14.20 20.35 13.65
N ARG A 402 -13.21 19.65 14.23
CA ARG A 402 -12.72 18.35 13.73
C ARG A 402 -12.40 18.37 12.22
N TRP A 403 -11.91 19.50 11.71
CA TRP A 403 -11.55 19.68 10.31
C TRP A 403 -12.71 19.46 9.32
N GLY A 404 -13.95 19.61 9.78
CA GLY A 404 -15.16 19.40 8.95
C GLY A 404 -15.39 17.93 8.60
N LEU A 405 -14.88 17.02 9.45
CA LEU A 405 -15.00 15.58 9.31
C LEU A 405 -15.93 15.01 10.39
N ARG A 406 -16.65 13.96 10.01
CA ARG A 406 -17.39 13.07 10.90
C ARG A 406 -16.71 11.71 10.90
N ALA A 407 -16.66 11.05 12.05
CA ALA A 407 -16.14 9.69 12.18
C ALA A 407 -17.25 8.77 12.71
N SER A 408 -17.44 7.63 12.05
CA SER A 408 -18.18 6.50 12.58
C SER A 408 -17.19 5.45 13.03
N VAL A 409 -17.20 5.09 14.32
CA VAL A 409 -16.30 4.08 14.89
C VAL A 409 -17.11 2.84 15.19
N SER A 410 -16.65 1.69 14.72
CA SER A 410 -17.30 0.40 14.99
C SER A 410 -16.29 -0.61 15.50
N PHE A 411 -16.70 -1.37 16.51
CA PHE A 411 -15.89 -2.44 17.07
C PHE A 411 -16.00 -3.70 16.21
N VAL A 412 -14.87 -4.29 15.88
CA VAL A 412 -14.79 -5.55 15.15
C VAL A 412 -14.15 -6.57 16.09
N PRO A 413 -14.92 -7.51 16.67
CA PRO A 413 -14.37 -8.53 17.56
C PRO A 413 -13.49 -9.52 16.79
N TRP A 414 -12.45 -10.05 17.42
CA TRP A 414 -11.65 -11.13 16.85
C TRP A 414 -12.44 -12.43 16.80
N ASP A 415 -12.43 -13.07 15.64
CA ASP A 415 -13.06 -14.37 15.38
C ASP A 415 -12.21 -15.56 15.85
N GLY A 416 -10.99 -15.31 16.35
CA GLY A 416 -10.06 -16.34 16.79
C GLY A 416 -9.32 -17.06 15.65
N GLU A 417 -9.50 -16.61 14.40
CA GLU A 417 -8.82 -17.18 13.25
C GLU A 417 -7.44 -16.53 13.08
N ILE A 418 -6.39 -17.26 13.50
CA ILE A 418 -4.99 -16.82 13.39
C ILE A 418 -4.52 -16.87 11.91
N ASP A 419 -5.07 -17.79 11.12
CA ASP A 419 -4.70 -18.01 9.71
C ASP A 419 -4.98 -16.78 8.82
N ASN A 420 -5.85 -15.87 9.27
CA ASN A 420 -6.14 -14.60 8.58
C ASN A 420 -5.13 -13.48 8.90
N GLY A 421 -4.04 -13.77 9.62
CA GLY A 421 -3.05 -12.78 10.07
C GLY A 421 -3.63 -11.71 10.99
N ARG A 422 -4.86 -11.94 11.49
CA ARG A 422 -5.56 -11.06 12.41
C ARG A 422 -5.17 -11.46 13.81
N VAL A 423 -4.76 -10.47 14.59
CA VAL A 423 -4.20 -10.73 15.91
C VAL A 423 -4.92 -9.86 16.93
N GLY A 424 -6.21 -10.12 17.15
CA GLY A 424 -7.00 -9.40 18.16
C GLY A 424 -8.11 -8.50 17.60
N ASP A 425 -8.75 -7.80 18.52
CA ASP A 425 -9.87 -6.90 18.24
C ASP A 425 -9.41 -5.67 17.43
N GLU A 426 -10.28 -5.17 16.56
CA GLU A 426 -9.99 -4.05 15.67
C GLU A 426 -11.09 -2.99 15.76
N LEU A 427 -10.79 -1.77 15.31
CA LEU A 427 -11.80 -0.75 15.03
C LEU A 427 -11.88 -0.50 13.53
N ASP A 428 -13.10 -0.46 12.99
CA ASP A 428 -13.35 0.10 11.66
C ASP A 428 -13.84 1.54 11.83
N VAL A 429 -12.99 2.50 11.43
CA VAL A 429 -13.23 3.94 11.56
C VAL A 429 -13.48 4.54 10.18
N VAL A 430 -14.69 5.05 9.96
CA VAL A 430 -15.08 5.66 8.69
C VAL A 430 -15.18 7.17 8.83
N PHE A 431 -14.26 7.89 8.19
CA PHE A 431 -14.28 9.34 8.09
C PHE A 431 -15.06 9.79 6.86
N THR A 432 -16.01 10.70 7.06
CA THR A 432 -16.77 11.37 6.00
C THR A 432 -16.73 12.87 6.18
N ARG A 433 -17.04 13.63 5.14
CA ARG A 433 -17.24 15.07 5.27
C ARG A 433 -18.48 15.32 6.12
N GLU A 434 -18.38 16.25 7.06
CA GLU A 434 -19.55 16.74 7.78
C GLU A 434 -20.40 17.53 6.79
N ASP A 435 -21.59 17.05 6.45
CA ASP A 435 -22.53 17.84 5.66
C ASP A 435 -22.84 19.10 6.46
N SER A 436 -22.45 20.26 5.94
CA SER A 436 -22.87 21.54 6.50
C SER A 436 -24.40 21.52 6.47
N ALA A 437 -25.03 21.39 7.62
CA ALA A 437 -26.46 21.68 7.73
C ALA A 437 -26.64 23.08 7.14
N ARG A 438 -27.35 23.16 6.01
CA ARG A 438 -27.76 24.42 5.39
C ARG A 438 -28.75 25.14 6.28
#